data_AF-A0A4R5CFW2-F1
#
_entry.id   AF-A0A4R5CFW2-F1
#
_cell.length_a   1.000
_cell.length_b   1.000
_cell.length_c   1.000
_cell.angle_alpha   90.00
_cell.angle_beta   90.00
_cell.angle_gamma   90.00
#
_symmetry.space_group_name_H-M   'P 1'
#
loop_
_entity.id
_entity.type
_entity.pdbx_description
1 polymer ?
#
loop_
_entity_poly.entity_id
_entity_poly.type
_entity_poly.pdbx_seq_one_letter_code
_entity_poly.pdbx_strand_id
1 'polypeptide(L)'
;MPGRSALAMAIDPGSEWRTSDYMLAEIIDRLELNNWLLLEINSENNEIPLPEPYWRPGVTEAFTEQDQERTFATPREVANLFAGF
;
A
#
# COMPACT_ATOMS: atom_id res chain seq x y z
N MET A 1 -21.14 1.55 18.20
CA MET A 1 -22.11 2.07 17.21
C MET A 1 -22.94 0.88 16.71
N PRO A 2 -24.28 0.97 16.74
CA PRO A 2 -25.13 -0.11 16.24
C PRO A 2 -24.93 -0.23 14.73
N GLY A 3 -24.74 -1.45 14.21
CA GLY A 3 -24.67 -1.71 12.76
C GLY A 3 -23.38 -2.34 12.23
N ARG A 4 -22.32 -2.53 13.04
CA ARG A 4 -21.19 -3.38 12.63
C ARG A 4 -21.50 -4.83 12.95
N SER A 5 -21.59 -5.66 11.90
CA SER A 5 -21.81 -7.11 12.04
C SER A 5 -20.63 -7.74 12.78
N ALA A 6 -20.87 -8.27 13.99
CA ALA A 6 -19.87 -9.01 14.74
C ALA A 6 -19.31 -10.22 13.95
N LEU A 7 -20.13 -10.76 13.04
CA LEU A 7 -19.74 -11.84 12.14
C LEU A 7 -18.77 -11.36 11.05
N ALA A 8 -18.93 -10.14 10.53
CA ALA A 8 -17.99 -9.58 9.55
C ALA A 8 -16.60 -9.36 10.18
N MET A 9 -16.55 -8.85 11.42
CA MET A 9 -15.27 -8.65 12.13
C MET A 9 -14.58 -9.96 12.52
N ALA A 10 -15.34 -11.04 12.73
CA ALA A 10 -14.78 -12.36 13.03
C ALA A 10 -14.24 -13.09 11.80
N ILE A 11 -14.76 -12.77 10.60
CA ILE A 11 -14.40 -13.43 9.34
C ILE A 11 -13.29 -12.66 8.61
N ASP A 12 -13.37 -11.33 8.61
CA ASP A 12 -12.43 -10.46 7.91
C ASP A 12 -11.76 -9.49 8.89
N PRO A 13 -10.46 -9.68 9.20
CA PRO A 13 -9.72 -8.75 10.03
C PRO A 13 -9.64 -7.34 9.42
N GLY A 14 -9.76 -7.18 8.09
CA GLY A 14 -9.80 -5.87 7.42
C GLY A 14 -11.05 -5.05 7.70
N SER A 15 -12.08 -5.66 8.29
CA SER A 15 -13.30 -4.97 8.70
C SER A 15 -13.20 -4.32 10.09
N GLU A 16 -12.06 -4.48 10.78
CA GLU A 16 -11.82 -3.92 12.11
C GLU A 16 -11.77 -2.38 12.07
N TRP A 17 -10.99 -1.82 11.16
CA TRP A 17 -10.82 -0.37 11.02
C TRP A 17 -11.95 0.29 10.23
N ARG A 18 -12.16 1.59 10.46
CA ARG A 18 -13.04 2.40 9.58
C ARG A 18 -12.25 2.85 8.37
N THR A 19 -12.96 3.19 7.30
CA THR A 19 -12.35 3.79 6.10
C THR A 19 -11.51 5.02 6.41
N SER A 20 -11.94 5.85 7.38
CA SER A 20 -11.16 7.00 7.85
C SER A 20 -9.82 6.60 8.45
N ASP A 21 -9.76 5.47 9.15
CA ASP A 21 -8.56 5.00 9.83
C ASP A 21 -7.55 4.49 8.79
N TYR A 22 -8.03 3.79 7.76
CA TYR A 22 -7.23 3.43 6.59
C TYR A 22 -6.69 4.66 5.83
N MET A 23 -7.51 5.71 5.66
CA MET A 23 -7.05 6.94 5.00
C MET A 23 -6.00 7.68 5.83
N LEU A 24 -6.16 7.71 7.16
CA LEU A 24 -5.18 8.33 8.06
C LEU A 24 -3.85 7.57 8.06
N ALA A 25 -3.88 6.23 8.09
CA ALA A 25 -2.67 5.43 7.95
C ALA A 25 -1.94 5.72 6.62
N GLU A 26 -2.67 5.89 5.52
CA GLU A 26 -2.06 6.25 4.22
C GLU A 26 -1.40 7.63 4.26
N ILE A 27 -2.04 8.61 4.90
CA ILE A 27 -1.46 9.95 5.05
C ILE A 27 -0.18 9.88 5.89
N ILE A 28 -0.15 9.07 6.94
CA ILE A 28 1.02 8.87 7.80
C ILE A 28 2.16 8.25 6.98
N ASP A 29 1.90 7.17 6.22
CA ASP A 29 2.91 6.52 5.37
C ASP A 29 3.53 7.49 4.36
N ARG A 30 2.69 8.32 3.71
CA ARG A 30 3.14 9.32 2.74
C ARG A 30 3.96 10.43 3.41
N LEU A 31 3.58 10.83 4.61
CA LEU A 31 4.29 11.86 5.37
C LEU A 31 5.67 11.35 5.82
N GLU A 32 5.75 10.12 6.30
CA GLU A 32 7.00 9.50 6.72
C GLU A 32 7.96 9.33 5.54
N LEU A 33 7.45 8.88 4.39
CA LEU A 33 8.22 8.81 3.14
C LEU A 33 8.71 10.20 2.69
N ASN A 34 7.89 11.24 2.82
CA ASN A 34 8.30 12.59 2.48
C ASN A 34 9.43 13.10 3.38
N ASN A 35 9.34 12.83 4.69
CA ASN A 35 10.39 13.16 5.64
C ASN A 35 11.67 12.40 5.33
N TRP A 36 11.57 11.11 5.01
CA TRP A 36 12.72 10.30 4.62
C TRP A 36 13.43 10.88 3.40
N LEU A 37 12.69 11.20 2.32
CA LEU A 37 13.26 11.85 1.13
C LEU A 37 13.95 13.17 1.46
N LEU A 38 13.34 13.96 2.35
CA LEU A 38 13.90 15.25 2.75
C LEU A 38 15.19 15.06 3.56
N LEU A 39 15.24 14.06 4.44
CA LEU A 39 16.45 13.72 5.17
C LEU A 39 17.53 13.15 4.24
N GLU A 40 17.18 12.27 3.31
CA GLU A 40 18.10 11.70 2.33
C GLU A 40 18.81 12.80 1.53
N ILE A 41 18.05 13.77 0.99
CA ILE A 41 18.59 14.90 0.22
C ILE A 41 19.50 15.80 1.06
N ASN A 42 19.20 15.99 2.35
CA ASN A 42 19.91 16.93 3.22
C ASN A 42 20.97 16.27 4.11
N SER A 43 21.09 14.95 4.09
CA SER A 43 22.09 14.22 4.88
C SER A 43 23.36 14.01 4.07
N GLU A 44 24.52 14.25 4.69
CA GLU A 44 25.82 13.94 4.07
C GLU A 44 26.13 12.42 4.13
N ASN A 45 25.32 11.63 4.84
CA ASN A 45 25.52 10.20 5.08
C ASN A 45 24.26 9.40 4.69
N ASN A 46 24.33 8.66 3.59
CA ASN A 46 23.21 7.99 2.90
C ASN A 46 22.67 6.70 3.59
N GLU A 47 22.74 6.59 4.91
CA GLU A 47 22.36 5.37 5.64
C GLU A 47 21.03 5.49 6.39
N ILE A 48 20.10 6.30 5.88
CA ILE A 48 18.77 6.44 6.49
C ILE A 48 17.88 5.31 5.97
N PRO A 49 17.39 4.41 6.83
CA PRO A 49 16.54 3.30 6.41
C PRO A 49 15.22 3.83 5.83
N LEU A 50 14.75 3.17 4.76
CA LEU A 50 13.44 3.47 4.19
C LEU A 50 12.36 3.16 5.25
N PRO A 51 11.37 4.05 5.45
CA PRO A 51 10.33 3.81 6.42
C PRO A 51 9.43 2.65 6.01
N GLU A 52 9.03 1.85 6.99
CA GLU A 52 8.08 0.77 6.80
C GLU A 52 6.66 1.31 6.81
N PRO A 53 5.76 0.81 5.95
CA PRO A 53 4.35 1.20 5.98
C PRO A 53 3.71 0.90 7.34
N TYR A 54 2.83 1.78 7.81
CA TYR A 54 2.10 1.59 9.04
C TYR A 54 1.20 0.35 8.94
N TRP A 55 1.24 -0.48 9.99
CA TRP A 55 0.45 -1.70 10.10
C TRP A 55 -1.04 -1.46 9.82
N ARG A 56 -1.68 -2.39 9.09
CA ARG A 56 -3.12 -2.32 8.77
C ARG A 56 -3.80 -3.68 9.01
N PRO A 57 -4.98 -3.72 9.67
CA PRO A 57 -5.74 -4.95 9.80
C PRO A 57 -6.13 -5.52 8.44
N GLY A 58 -6.05 -6.84 8.31
CA GLY A 58 -6.33 -7.55 7.06
C GLY A 58 -5.22 -7.46 6.01
N VAL A 59 -4.22 -6.61 6.22
CA VAL A 59 -2.98 -6.61 5.43
C VAL A 59 -1.96 -7.42 6.21
N THR A 60 -1.71 -8.66 5.78
CA THR A 60 -0.56 -9.41 6.28
C THR A 60 0.66 -8.78 5.61
N GLU A 61 1.43 -7.99 6.37
CA GLU A 61 2.72 -7.42 5.93
C GLU A 61 3.56 -8.52 5.26
N ALA A 62 4.18 -8.33 4.10
CA ALA A 62 4.81 -7.13 3.57
C ALA A 62 4.32 -6.81 2.16
N PHE A 63 4.42 -5.54 1.77
CA PHE A 63 4.77 -5.24 0.38
C PHE A 63 6.16 -5.84 0.14
N THR A 64 6.22 -7.15 -0.11
CA THR A 64 7.41 -7.80 -0.61
C THR A 64 7.75 -7.10 -1.93
N GLU A 65 9.03 -6.98 -2.26
CA GLU A 65 9.53 -6.45 -3.54
C GLU A 65 8.85 -7.07 -4.79
N GLN A 66 8.10 -8.15 -4.61
CA GLN A 66 7.24 -8.83 -5.58
C GLN A 66 6.09 -7.98 -6.16
N ASP A 67 5.62 -6.93 -5.47
CA ASP A 67 4.60 -6.04 -6.06
C ASP A 67 5.17 -5.11 -7.16
N GLN A 68 6.49 -5.10 -7.36
CA GLN A 68 7.14 -4.43 -8.48
C GLN A 68 7.04 -5.22 -9.80
N GLU A 69 6.65 -6.50 -9.77
CA GLU A 69 6.38 -7.29 -10.97
C GLU A 69 4.94 -7.13 -11.45
N ARG A 70 4.43 -5.89 -11.52
CA ARG A 70 3.33 -5.62 -12.45
C ARG A 70 3.89 -5.79 -13.85
N THR A 71 3.83 -7.00 -14.38
CA THR A 71 4.13 -7.32 -15.77
C THR A 71 3.17 -6.50 -16.63
N PHE A 72 3.62 -5.35 -17.10
CA PHE A 72 2.87 -4.58 -18.07
C PHE A 72 2.77 -5.40 -19.36
N ALA A 73 1.57 -5.44 -19.94
CA ALA A 73 1.38 -6.05 -21.24
C ALA A 73 2.29 -5.36 -22.25
N THR A 74 3.01 -6.16 -23.04
CA THR A 74 3.84 -5.64 -24.12
C THR A 74 2.94 -4.96 -25.16
N PRO A 75 3.45 -3.96 -25.92
CA PRO A 75 2.68 -3.31 -26.98
C PRO A 75 2.06 -4.29 -27.99
N ARG A 76 2.71 -5.44 -28.19
CA ARG A 76 2.24 -6.51 -29.06
C ARG A 76 1.04 -7.27 -28.48
N GLU A 77 1.00 -7.50 -27.18
CA GLU A 77 -0.15 -8.14 -26.52
C GLU A 77 -1.38 -7.24 -26.55
N VAL A 78 -1.17 -5.93 -26.35
CA VAL A 78 -2.24 -4.93 -26.49
C VAL A 78 -2.78 -4.89 -27.92
N ALA A 79 -1.90 -4.89 -28.93
CA ALA A 79 -2.32 -4.92 -30.33
C ALA A 79 -3.13 -6.17 -30.69
N ASN A 80 -2.75 -7.34 -30.18
CA ASN A 80 -3.46 -8.59 -30.43
C ASN A 80 -4.86 -8.63 -29.78
N LEU A 81 -5.04 -8.00 -28.62
CA LEU A 81 -6.35 -7.88 -27.97
C LEU A 81 -7.34 -7.11 -28.86
N PHE A 82 -6.91 -6.01 -29.47
CA PHE A 82 -7.76 -5.16 -30.31
C PHE A 82 -7.94 -5.69 -31.75
N ALA A 83 -7.09 -6.62 -32.20
CA ALA A 83 -7.21 -7.24 -33.52
C ALA A 83 -8.23 -8.40 -33.59
N GLY A 84 -8.73 -8.87 -32.43
CA GLY A 84 -9.72 -9.95 -32.32
C GLY A 84 -11.18 -9.50 -32.18
N PHE A 85 -11.46 -8.20 -32.36
CA PHE A 85 -12.81 -7.62 -32.38
C PHE A 85 -13.21 -7.20 -33.79
#